data_AF-A0A0C3K3X6-F1
#
_entry.id   AF-A0A0C3K3X6-F1
#
_cell.length_a   1.000
_cell.length_b   1.000
_cell.length_c   1.000
_cell.angle_alpha   90.00
_cell.angle_beta   90.00
_cell.angle_gamma   90.00
#
_symmetry.space_group_name_H-M   'P 1'
#
loop_
_entity.id
_entity.type
_entity.pdbx_description
1 polymer ?
#
loop_
_entity_poly.entity_id
_entity_poly.type
_entity_poly.pdbx_seq_one_letter_code
_entity_poly.pdbx_strand_id
1 'polypeptide(L)'
;MPGPPPAPCVSNLSKATRSGSLSLEEIVNDPDTEIKDLESARIFLDQLYTIQGEPTTPEHISHALFYISQAKGVSNTLRSAIHATAYLVRDLATLEIAESITKAISERLETSVVAAISPQVAKILSASENLAKINEDAEMLTTQNHAIPPTPYRDTLASTPPNPNQIPLGKQLSLEYAKAHTTIKERQILIDPDSNHHLLNSTTPRETIIDHIKQALESVDRIDSPDMQLKSIAQLHNNSILIELNSQEAAAWIKAAPNKETFLTRLGGEAVIKDRQYNIMIPFLPITTDTERPETLCNMESANNIPQGLITQIKWIKDPAKHA
;
A
#
# COMPACT_ATOMS: atom_id res chain seq x y z
N MET A 1 -30.32 -4.82 -95.65
CA MET A 1 -31.10 -4.32 -94.49
C MET A 1 -30.53 -4.99 -93.24
N PRO A 2 -29.79 -4.25 -92.40
CA PRO A 2 -29.08 -4.79 -91.24
C PRO A 2 -30.04 -5.09 -90.09
N GLY A 3 -29.91 -6.27 -89.49
CA GLY A 3 -30.62 -6.67 -88.28
C GLY A 3 -30.06 -6.00 -87.02
N PRO A 4 -30.87 -5.92 -85.93
CA PRO A 4 -30.56 -5.13 -84.75
C PRO A 4 -29.41 -5.74 -83.92
N PRO A 5 -28.63 -4.90 -83.21
CA PRO A 5 -27.52 -5.35 -82.39
C PRO A 5 -27.99 -6.02 -81.08
N PRO A 6 -27.18 -6.92 -80.51
CA PRO A 6 -27.50 -7.67 -79.31
C PRO A 6 -27.40 -6.82 -78.04
N ALA A 7 -28.31 -7.08 -77.10
CA ALA A 7 -28.30 -6.52 -75.75
C ALA A 7 -27.07 -7.01 -74.95
N PRO A 8 -26.42 -6.15 -74.14
CA PRO A 8 -25.35 -6.59 -73.26
C PRO A 8 -25.88 -7.29 -72.01
N CYS A 9 -25.17 -8.36 -71.65
CA CYS A 9 -25.35 -9.19 -70.46
C CYS A 9 -25.58 -8.43 -69.16
N VAL A 10 -26.53 -8.95 -68.38
CA VAL A 10 -26.59 -8.78 -66.93
C VAL A 10 -25.35 -9.44 -66.32
N SER A 11 -24.56 -8.67 -65.57
CA SER A 11 -23.57 -9.22 -64.64
C SER A 11 -23.88 -8.72 -63.23
N ASN A 12 -23.77 -9.66 -62.30
CA ASN A 12 -24.38 -9.63 -60.99
C ASN A 12 -23.71 -8.65 -60.02
N LEU A 13 -24.57 -8.06 -59.18
CA LEU A 13 -24.39 -7.91 -57.73
C LEU A 13 -22.95 -7.72 -57.21
N SER A 14 -22.55 -6.47 -57.05
CA SER A 14 -21.63 -6.08 -55.98
C SER A 14 -22.21 -4.87 -55.25
N LYS A 15 -22.82 -5.15 -54.09
CA LYS A 15 -23.09 -4.13 -53.07
C LYS A 15 -21.72 -3.61 -52.60
N ALA A 16 -21.40 -2.37 -52.95
CA ALA A 16 -20.29 -1.64 -52.37
C ALA A 16 -20.83 -0.35 -51.72
N THR A 17 -21.15 -0.45 -50.43
CA THR A 17 -21.31 0.70 -49.54
C THR A 17 -19.90 1.28 -49.34
N ARG A 18 -19.56 2.37 -50.03
CA ARG A 18 -18.31 3.09 -49.76
C ARG A 18 -18.64 4.56 -49.47
N SER A 19 -18.59 4.86 -48.17
CA SER A 19 -18.48 6.20 -47.60
C SER A 19 -17.44 7.01 -48.39
N GLY A 20 -17.82 8.19 -48.86
CA GLY A 20 -16.86 9.21 -49.25
C GLY A 20 -16.09 9.62 -48.01
N SER A 21 -14.77 9.43 -48.01
CA SER A 21 -13.88 9.91 -46.96
C SER A 21 -13.45 11.32 -47.33
N LEU A 22 -14.17 12.33 -46.86
CA LEU A 22 -13.64 13.70 -46.81
C LEU A 22 -12.49 13.70 -45.80
N SER A 23 -11.35 14.28 -46.18
CA SER A 23 -10.21 14.42 -45.27
C SER A 23 -10.52 15.46 -44.18
N LEU A 24 -9.87 15.34 -43.01
CA LEU A 24 -10.02 16.30 -41.92
C LEU A 24 -9.62 17.71 -42.39
N GLU A 25 -8.61 17.78 -43.25
CA GLU A 25 -8.10 19.00 -43.87
C GLU A 25 -9.13 19.65 -44.83
N GLU A 26 -9.90 18.86 -45.59
CA GLU A 26 -10.98 19.38 -46.44
C GLU A 26 -12.18 19.87 -45.61
N ILE A 27 -12.46 19.26 -44.46
CA ILE A 27 -13.55 19.67 -43.55
C ILE A 27 -13.19 20.96 -42.80
N VAL A 28 -11.94 21.10 -42.34
CA VAL A 28 -11.47 22.28 -41.60
C VAL A 28 -11.31 23.50 -42.51
N ASN A 29 -10.98 23.30 -43.78
CA ASN A 29 -10.76 24.39 -44.75
C ASN A 29 -11.96 24.62 -45.69
N ASP A 30 -13.14 24.11 -45.35
CA ASP A 30 -14.34 24.30 -46.15
C ASP A 30 -14.67 25.80 -46.26
N PRO A 31 -14.65 26.39 -47.48
CA PRO A 31 -14.85 27.83 -47.67
C PRO A 31 -16.22 28.31 -47.20
N ASP A 32 -17.20 27.40 -47.14
CA ASP A 32 -18.59 27.66 -46.78
C ASP A 32 -18.85 27.56 -45.25
N THR A 33 -17.84 27.19 -44.46
CA THR A 33 -17.95 27.16 -42.98
C THR A 33 -17.66 28.54 -42.36
N GLU A 34 -18.51 28.95 -41.41
CA GLU A 34 -18.42 30.26 -40.74
C GLU A 34 -17.25 30.38 -39.73
N ILE A 35 -16.65 29.27 -39.30
CA ILE A 35 -15.61 29.23 -38.26
C ILE A 35 -14.29 28.75 -38.85
N LYS A 36 -13.31 29.65 -38.98
CA LYS A 36 -12.03 29.39 -39.69
C LYS A 36 -10.80 29.37 -38.79
N ASP A 37 -10.92 29.83 -37.55
CA ASP A 37 -9.80 29.97 -36.63
C ASP A 37 -10.25 29.77 -35.17
N LEU A 38 -9.27 29.58 -34.28
CA LEU A 38 -9.50 29.31 -32.86
C LEU A 38 -10.22 30.46 -32.15
N GLU A 39 -9.97 31.70 -32.55
CA GLU A 39 -10.56 32.89 -31.94
C GLU A 39 -12.04 33.02 -32.32
N SER A 40 -12.35 32.86 -33.62
CA SER A 40 -13.72 32.77 -34.12
C SER A 40 -14.51 31.61 -33.49
N ALA A 41 -13.87 30.45 -33.28
CA ALA A 41 -14.50 29.30 -32.60
C ALA A 41 -14.84 29.61 -31.14
N ARG A 42 -13.94 30.31 -30.42
CA ARG A 42 -14.18 30.73 -29.04
C ARG A 42 -15.32 31.74 -28.96
N ILE A 43 -15.31 32.76 -29.81
CA ILE A 43 -16.37 33.78 -29.86
C ILE A 43 -17.73 33.12 -30.12
N PHE A 44 -17.79 32.17 -31.06
CA PHE A 44 -19.02 31.46 -31.38
C PHE A 44 -19.54 30.61 -30.20
N LEU A 45 -18.67 29.87 -29.52
CA LEU A 45 -19.05 29.07 -28.35
C LEU A 45 -19.46 29.96 -27.16
N ASP A 46 -18.75 31.06 -26.91
CA ASP A 46 -19.06 32.04 -25.85
C ASP A 46 -20.37 32.80 -26.10
N GLN A 47 -20.80 32.91 -27.36
CA GLN A 47 -22.11 33.49 -27.68
C GLN A 47 -23.29 32.56 -27.38
N LEU A 48 -23.08 31.24 -27.44
CA LEU A 48 -24.18 30.27 -27.44
C LEU A 48 -24.18 29.31 -26.25
N TYR A 49 -23.02 28.94 -25.72
CA TYR A 49 -22.86 27.81 -24.80
C TYR A 49 -21.89 28.05 -23.62
N THR A 50 -21.05 29.09 -23.65
CA THR A 50 -20.07 29.41 -22.59
C THR A 50 -20.18 30.85 -22.09
N ILE A 51 -19.53 31.18 -20.96
CA ILE A 51 -19.55 32.51 -20.35
C ILE A 51 -18.40 33.34 -20.95
N GLN A 52 -18.72 34.54 -21.46
CA GLN A 52 -17.71 35.43 -22.07
C GLN A 52 -16.57 35.76 -21.09
N GLY A 53 -15.33 35.50 -21.53
CA GLY A 53 -14.11 35.91 -20.83
C GLY A 53 -13.44 34.83 -19.97
N GLU A 54 -14.04 33.65 -19.82
CA GLU A 54 -13.39 32.52 -19.14
C GLU A 54 -12.45 31.76 -20.10
N PRO A 55 -11.30 31.22 -19.63
CA PRO A 55 -10.43 30.42 -20.46
C PRO A 55 -11.15 29.13 -20.89
N THR A 56 -11.20 28.87 -22.19
CA THR A 56 -11.78 27.62 -22.73
C THR A 56 -10.98 26.41 -22.25
N THR A 57 -11.47 25.75 -21.21
CA THR A 57 -10.92 24.48 -20.71
C THR A 57 -11.60 23.29 -21.38
N PRO A 58 -10.99 22.08 -21.36
CA PRO A 58 -11.61 20.87 -21.90
C PRO A 58 -12.97 20.53 -21.25
N GLU A 59 -13.20 20.93 -20.00
CA GLU A 59 -14.49 20.81 -19.32
C GLU A 59 -15.55 21.72 -19.94
N HIS A 60 -15.18 22.97 -20.27
CA HIS A 60 -16.07 23.90 -20.95
C HIS A 60 -16.47 23.38 -22.33
N ILE A 61 -15.51 22.80 -23.08
CA ILE A 61 -15.77 22.16 -24.38
C ILE A 61 -16.70 20.96 -24.23
N SER A 62 -16.47 20.12 -23.21
CA SER A 62 -17.31 18.96 -22.92
C SER A 62 -18.75 19.37 -22.59
N HIS A 63 -18.93 20.43 -21.79
CA HIS A 63 -20.25 20.99 -21.50
C HIS A 63 -20.94 21.56 -22.74
N ALA A 64 -20.22 22.30 -23.60
CA ALA A 64 -20.77 22.80 -24.85
C ALA A 64 -21.27 21.65 -25.75
N LEU A 65 -20.49 20.56 -25.86
CA LEU A 65 -20.90 19.36 -26.60
C LEU A 65 -22.16 18.71 -26.01
N PHE A 66 -22.29 18.64 -24.69
CA PHE A 66 -23.53 18.16 -24.06
C PHE A 66 -24.73 19.04 -24.42
N TYR A 67 -24.60 20.37 -24.40
CA TYR A 67 -25.69 21.26 -24.80
C TYR A 67 -26.05 21.13 -26.28
N ILE A 68 -25.05 21.04 -27.17
CA ILE A 68 -25.25 20.83 -28.61
C ILE A 68 -26.01 19.52 -28.87
N SER A 69 -25.72 18.46 -28.11
CA SER A 69 -26.38 17.16 -28.24
C SER A 69 -27.90 17.19 -27.95
N GLN A 70 -28.35 18.22 -27.22
CA GLN A 70 -29.75 18.44 -26.83
C GLN A 70 -30.52 19.33 -27.83
N ALA A 71 -29.84 19.86 -28.85
CA ALA A 71 -30.48 20.70 -29.86
C ALA A 71 -31.56 19.94 -30.66
N LYS A 72 -32.63 20.65 -31.04
CA LYS A 72 -33.71 20.08 -31.87
C LYS A 72 -33.14 19.72 -33.24
N GLY A 73 -33.34 18.47 -33.68
CA GLY A 73 -32.87 17.96 -34.98
C GLY A 73 -31.68 17.00 -34.89
N VAL A 74 -31.06 16.82 -33.72
CA VAL A 74 -29.97 15.85 -33.51
C VAL A 74 -30.54 14.43 -33.41
N SER A 75 -30.12 13.54 -34.31
CA SER A 75 -30.50 12.12 -34.28
C SER A 75 -29.91 11.39 -33.06
N ASN A 76 -30.49 10.26 -32.65
CA ASN A 76 -29.97 9.49 -31.50
C ASN A 76 -28.53 9.02 -31.72
N THR A 77 -28.18 8.61 -32.94
CA THR A 77 -26.82 8.21 -33.30
C THR A 77 -25.83 9.37 -33.16
N LEU A 78 -26.21 10.55 -33.64
CA LEU A 78 -25.37 11.75 -33.53
C LEU A 78 -25.23 12.22 -32.08
N ARG A 79 -26.31 12.12 -31.29
CA ARG A 79 -26.28 12.43 -29.85
C ARG A 79 -25.30 11.52 -29.11
N SER A 80 -25.33 10.21 -29.37
CA SER A 80 -24.39 9.25 -28.78
C SER A 80 -22.95 9.51 -29.21
N ALA A 81 -22.71 9.88 -30.47
CA ALA A 81 -21.38 10.24 -30.95
C ALA A 81 -20.85 11.51 -30.24
N ILE A 82 -21.68 12.55 -30.13
CA ILE A 82 -21.31 13.80 -29.43
C ILE A 82 -21.02 13.53 -27.95
N HIS A 83 -21.83 12.71 -27.28
CA HIS A 83 -21.59 12.32 -25.87
C HIS A 83 -20.27 11.56 -25.72
N ALA A 84 -19.97 10.61 -26.61
CA ALA A 84 -18.71 9.87 -26.58
C ALA A 84 -17.51 10.81 -26.74
N THR A 85 -17.58 11.77 -27.68
CA THR A 85 -16.52 12.77 -27.86
C THR A 85 -16.37 13.66 -26.63
N ALA A 86 -17.47 14.12 -26.02
CA ALA A 86 -17.41 14.93 -24.79
C ALA A 86 -16.75 14.18 -23.63
N TYR A 87 -17.05 12.88 -23.45
CA TYR A 87 -16.38 12.07 -22.44
C TYR A 87 -14.88 11.89 -22.71
N LEU A 88 -14.50 11.66 -23.96
CA LEU A 88 -13.08 11.50 -24.34
C LEU A 88 -12.28 12.80 -24.17
N VAL A 89 -12.86 13.96 -24.50
CA VAL A 89 -12.22 15.28 -24.29
C VAL A 89 -11.94 15.51 -22.81
N ARG A 90 -12.88 15.14 -21.93
CA ARG A 90 -12.69 15.24 -20.47
C ARG A 90 -11.64 14.25 -19.96
N ASP A 91 -11.67 13.00 -20.44
CA ASP A 91 -10.74 11.95 -20.03
C ASP A 91 -9.29 12.28 -20.41
N LEU A 92 -9.06 12.71 -21.65
CA LEU A 92 -7.75 13.12 -22.14
C LEU A 92 -7.18 14.32 -21.35
N ALA A 93 -8.02 15.29 -20.99
CA ALA A 93 -7.61 16.41 -20.16
C ALA A 93 -7.19 15.97 -18.75
N THR A 94 -7.93 15.05 -18.13
CA THR A 94 -7.54 14.50 -16.82
C THR A 94 -6.25 13.71 -16.88
N LEU A 95 -5.98 13.03 -18.00
CA LEU A 95 -4.74 12.29 -18.23
C LEU A 95 -3.53 13.24 -18.35
N GLU A 96 -3.62 14.29 -19.16
CA GLU A 96 -2.55 15.29 -19.31
C GLU A 96 -2.20 15.98 -17.98
N ILE A 97 -3.23 16.35 -17.20
CA ILE A 97 -3.04 16.94 -15.86
C ILE A 97 -2.37 15.93 -14.93
N ALA A 98 -2.80 14.66 -14.93
CA ALA A 98 -2.22 13.61 -14.10
C ALA A 98 -0.75 13.31 -14.46
N GLU A 99 -0.42 13.25 -15.76
CA GLU A 99 0.95 13.07 -16.24
C GLU A 99 1.85 14.25 -15.84
N SER A 100 1.34 15.48 -15.99
CA SER A 100 2.05 16.71 -15.59
C SER A 100 2.34 16.73 -14.08
N ILE A 101 1.34 16.41 -13.24
CA ILE A 101 1.52 16.30 -11.79
C ILE A 101 2.52 15.21 -11.43
N THR A 102 2.40 14.03 -12.05
CA THR A 102 3.30 12.89 -11.79
C THR A 102 4.74 13.25 -12.12
N LYS A 103 4.97 13.90 -13.27
CA LYS A 103 6.29 14.37 -13.68
C LYS A 103 6.85 15.41 -12.71
N ALA A 104 6.05 16.41 -12.34
CA ALA A 104 6.49 17.47 -11.42
C ALA A 104 6.83 16.90 -10.03
N ILE A 105 6.05 15.95 -9.51
CA ILE A 105 6.35 15.28 -8.25
C ILE A 105 7.63 14.46 -8.36
N SER A 106 7.83 13.72 -9.45
CA SER A 106 9.04 12.92 -9.68
C SER A 106 10.30 13.78 -9.67
N GLU A 107 10.31 14.89 -10.42
CA GLU A 107 11.46 15.81 -10.50
C GLU A 107 11.78 16.45 -9.13
N ARG A 108 10.75 16.83 -8.36
CA ARG A 108 10.93 17.39 -7.02
C ARG A 108 11.41 16.34 -6.02
N LEU A 109 10.92 15.10 -6.13
CA LEU A 109 11.33 14.00 -5.25
C LEU A 109 12.79 13.65 -5.52
N GLU A 110 13.21 13.52 -6.78
CA GLU A 110 14.62 13.27 -7.13
C GLU A 110 15.53 14.36 -6.54
N THR A 111 15.18 15.63 -6.75
CA THR A 111 15.96 16.76 -6.22
C THR A 111 16.03 16.73 -4.69
N SER A 112 14.89 16.50 -4.02
CA SER A 112 14.81 16.49 -2.55
C SER A 112 15.53 15.30 -1.94
N VAL A 113 15.39 14.12 -2.52
CA VAL A 113 16.01 12.87 -2.03
C VAL A 113 17.52 12.96 -2.19
N VAL A 114 18.02 13.43 -3.34
CA VAL A 114 19.45 13.65 -3.57
C VAL A 114 19.99 14.67 -2.59
N ALA A 115 19.32 15.82 -2.40
CA ALA A 115 19.75 16.85 -1.47
C ALA A 115 19.78 16.36 0.00
N ALA A 116 18.84 15.51 0.41
CA ALA A 116 18.77 14.98 1.78
C ALA A 116 19.78 13.85 2.03
N ILE A 117 20.00 12.97 1.05
CA ILE A 117 20.82 11.76 1.20
C ILE A 117 22.30 12.03 0.91
N SER A 118 22.65 12.89 -0.07
CA SER A 118 24.06 13.16 -0.42
C SER A 118 24.92 13.59 0.77
N PRO A 119 24.49 14.50 1.66
CA PRO A 119 25.29 14.88 2.82
C PRO A 119 25.52 13.72 3.80
N GLN A 120 24.56 12.80 3.92
CA GLN A 120 24.68 11.63 4.80
C GLN A 120 25.64 10.60 4.23
N VAL A 121 25.53 10.32 2.92
CA VAL A 121 26.46 9.43 2.21
C VAL A 121 27.88 9.97 2.28
N ALA A 122 28.08 11.28 2.12
CA ALA A 122 29.39 11.92 2.28
C ALA A 122 29.96 11.72 3.69
N LYS A 123 29.14 11.91 4.75
CA LYS A 123 29.57 11.68 6.15
C LYS A 123 29.95 10.22 6.40
N ILE A 124 29.19 9.26 5.87
CA ILE A 124 29.49 7.83 5.99
C ILE A 124 30.80 7.50 5.28
N LEU A 125 31.02 8.02 4.07
CA LEU A 125 32.26 7.82 3.32
C LEU A 125 33.47 8.37 4.10
N SER A 126 33.39 9.60 4.62
CA SER A 126 34.46 10.19 5.42
C SER A 126 34.72 9.42 6.72
N ALA A 127 33.67 8.94 7.39
CA ALA A 127 33.82 8.11 8.59
C ALA A 127 34.52 6.77 8.26
N SER A 128 34.20 6.17 7.11
CA SER A 128 34.83 4.95 6.61
C SER A 128 36.32 5.16 6.31
N GLU A 129 36.69 6.28 5.67
CA GLU A 129 38.08 6.63 5.40
C GLU A 129 38.87 6.86 6.70
N ASN A 130 38.26 7.53 7.68
CA ASN A 130 38.89 7.71 8.99
C ASN A 130 39.07 6.38 9.73
N LEU A 131 38.09 5.48 9.66
CA LEU A 131 38.20 4.14 10.23
C LEU A 131 39.31 3.32 9.55
N ALA A 132 39.42 3.40 8.22
CA ALA A 132 40.48 2.73 7.47
C ALA A 132 41.88 3.21 7.90
N LYS A 133 42.07 4.53 8.05
CA LYS A 133 43.32 5.10 8.56
C LYS A 133 43.63 4.66 9.99
N ILE A 134 42.63 4.65 10.88
CA ILE A 134 42.81 4.15 12.26
C ILE A 134 43.21 2.68 12.26
N ASN A 135 42.69 1.88 11.34
CA ASN A 135 43.04 0.47 11.21
C ASN A 135 44.48 0.29 10.70
N GLU A 136 44.93 1.11 9.74
CA GLU A 136 46.35 1.14 9.29
C GLU A 136 47.29 1.58 10.42
N ASP A 137 46.92 2.61 11.19
CA ASP A 137 47.68 3.08 12.35
C ASP A 137 47.74 2.02 13.47
N ALA A 138 46.67 1.25 13.66
CA ALA A 138 46.61 0.14 14.61
C ALA A 138 47.43 -1.08 14.16
N GLU A 139 47.54 -1.35 12.85
CA GLU A 139 48.44 -2.37 12.30
C GLU A 139 49.92 -1.98 12.48
N MET A 140 50.25 -0.68 12.40
CA MET A 140 51.59 -0.20 12.74
C MET A 140 51.94 -0.32 14.23
N LEU A 141 50.95 -0.20 15.13
CA LEU A 141 51.15 -0.33 16.58
C LEU A 141 51.15 -1.79 17.09
N THR A 142 50.66 -2.75 16.31
CA THR A 142 50.56 -4.17 16.70
C THR A 142 51.76 -5.03 16.31
N THR A 143 52.80 -4.45 15.69
CA THR A 143 54.10 -5.15 15.48
C THR A 143 54.93 -5.30 16.76
N GLN A 144 54.48 -4.72 17.89
CA GLN A 144 54.98 -5.03 19.23
C GLN A 144 53.80 -5.33 20.17
N ASN A 145 53.21 -6.53 20.08
CA ASN A 145 52.87 -7.36 21.23
C ASN A 145 52.04 -8.59 20.79
N HIS A 146 52.56 -9.76 21.14
CA HIS A 146 51.95 -11.06 20.92
C HIS A 146 50.84 -11.29 21.96
N ALA A 147 49.60 -11.56 21.54
CA ALA A 147 48.68 -12.57 22.12
C ALA A 147 47.32 -12.57 21.39
N ILE A 148 46.95 -13.73 20.86
CA ILE A 148 45.69 -14.04 20.17
C ILE A 148 44.55 -14.16 21.20
N PRO A 149 43.40 -13.46 21.06
CA PRO A 149 42.18 -13.83 21.76
C PRO A 149 41.36 -14.85 20.94
N PRO A 150 40.61 -15.76 21.59
CA PRO A 150 39.83 -16.77 20.89
C PRO A 150 38.65 -16.14 20.14
N THR A 151 38.42 -16.62 18.93
CA THR A 151 37.33 -16.21 18.05
C THR A 151 35.96 -16.48 18.68
N PRO A 152 35.00 -15.53 18.59
CA PRO A 152 33.65 -15.73 19.09
C PRO A 152 32.90 -16.79 18.24
N TYR A 153 32.16 -17.66 18.93
CA TYR A 153 31.42 -18.83 18.41
C TYR A 153 30.49 -18.56 17.21
N ARG A 154 30.11 -17.30 16.97
CA ARG A 154 29.31 -16.88 15.82
C ARG A 154 29.99 -17.20 14.48
N ASP A 155 31.31 -17.04 14.42
CA ASP A 155 32.06 -17.15 13.17
C ASP A 155 32.34 -18.62 12.78
N THR A 156 32.25 -19.53 13.75
CA THR A 156 32.38 -20.98 13.54
C THR A 156 31.11 -21.61 12.95
N LEU A 157 29.94 -21.03 13.21
CA LEU A 157 28.67 -21.51 12.63
C LEU A 157 28.45 -21.02 11.20
N ALA A 158 28.95 -19.82 10.85
CA ALA A 158 28.82 -19.27 9.50
C ALA A 158 29.74 -19.94 8.46
N SER A 159 30.77 -20.67 8.91
CA SER A 159 31.81 -21.26 8.06
C SER A 159 31.59 -22.75 7.73
N THR A 160 30.45 -23.34 8.10
CA THR A 160 30.19 -24.76 7.79
C THR A 160 29.77 -24.91 6.32
N PRO A 161 30.49 -25.70 5.49
CA PRO A 161 30.08 -25.95 4.11
C PRO A 161 28.76 -26.74 4.06
N PRO A 162 27.96 -26.59 2.98
CA PRO A 162 26.62 -27.17 2.92
C PRO A 162 26.72 -28.70 2.93
N ASN A 163 26.14 -29.33 3.95
CA ASN A 163 25.92 -30.76 3.98
C ASN A 163 24.79 -31.10 2.98
N PRO A 164 25.02 -31.96 1.97
CA PRO A 164 24.01 -32.30 0.95
C PRO A 164 22.79 -33.06 1.50
N ASN A 165 22.76 -33.42 2.78
CA ASN A 165 21.67 -34.19 3.41
C ASN A 165 20.70 -33.34 4.26
N GLN A 166 20.71 -32.01 4.18
CA GLN A 166 19.70 -31.21 4.86
C GLN A 166 18.37 -31.24 4.08
N ILE A 167 17.38 -31.90 4.71
CA ILE A 167 15.96 -31.82 4.38
C ILE A 167 15.58 -30.33 4.26
N PRO A 168 14.90 -29.89 3.17
CA PRO A 168 14.53 -28.49 3.02
C PRO A 168 13.64 -28.04 4.17
N LEU A 169 14.21 -27.30 5.12
CA LEU A 169 13.42 -26.49 6.04
C LEU A 169 12.63 -25.52 5.16
N GLY A 170 11.30 -25.59 5.26
CA GLY A 170 10.38 -24.92 4.35
C GLY A 170 10.79 -23.49 4.02
N LYS A 171 10.66 -23.13 2.73
CA LYS A 171 10.95 -21.82 2.11
C LYS A 171 11.30 -20.75 3.15
N GLN A 172 12.59 -20.53 3.38
CA GLN A 172 13.08 -19.44 4.20
C GLN A 172 12.51 -18.16 3.62
N LEU A 173 11.49 -17.59 4.30
CA LEU A 173 10.87 -16.35 3.87
C LEU A 173 11.95 -15.29 3.84
N SER A 174 12.03 -14.54 2.73
CA SER A 174 13.02 -13.47 2.58
C SER A 174 13.00 -12.56 3.81
N LEU A 175 14.17 -12.07 4.22
CA LEU A 175 14.30 -11.11 5.32
C LEU A 175 13.35 -9.92 5.13
N GLU A 176 13.13 -9.49 3.89
CA GLU A 176 12.20 -8.41 3.55
C GLU A 176 10.73 -8.80 3.79
N TYR A 177 10.36 -10.04 3.48
CA TYR A 177 9.03 -10.57 3.78
C TYR A 177 8.80 -10.62 5.29
N ALA A 178 9.77 -11.11 6.06
CA ALA A 178 9.69 -11.13 7.51
C ALA A 178 9.53 -9.71 8.09
N LYS A 179 10.31 -8.75 7.58
CA LYS A 179 10.21 -7.33 7.96
C LYS A 179 8.84 -6.75 7.64
N ALA A 180 8.34 -6.93 6.41
CA ALA A 180 7.03 -6.41 6.00
C ALA A 180 5.89 -6.97 6.86
N HIS A 181 5.93 -8.26 7.18
CA HIS A 181 4.96 -8.86 8.08
C HIS A 181 5.08 -8.32 9.50
N THR A 182 6.29 -8.11 10.02
CA THR A 182 6.48 -7.48 11.34
C THR A 182 5.88 -6.08 11.38
N THR A 183 6.12 -5.25 10.36
CA THR A 183 5.58 -3.88 10.29
C THR A 183 4.05 -3.85 10.29
N ILE A 184 3.39 -4.79 9.60
CA ILE A 184 1.92 -4.90 9.66
C ILE A 184 1.48 -5.27 11.08
N LYS A 185 2.16 -6.24 11.70
CA LYS A 185 1.84 -6.72 13.06
C LYS A 185 2.04 -5.65 14.13
N GLU A 186 2.99 -4.73 13.95
CA GLU A 186 3.26 -3.61 14.86
C GLU A 186 2.12 -2.59 14.88
N ARG A 187 1.35 -2.49 13.79
CA ARG A 187 0.17 -1.62 13.66
C ARG A 187 -1.11 -2.26 14.20
N GLN A 188 -1.04 -3.51 14.64
CA GLN A 188 -2.21 -4.28 15.06
C GLN A 188 -2.41 -4.29 16.57
N ILE A 189 -3.68 -4.30 16.96
CA ILE A 189 -4.13 -4.44 18.34
C ILE A 189 -5.19 -5.53 18.39
N LEU A 190 -5.00 -6.49 19.30
CA LEU A 190 -5.96 -7.55 19.58
C LEU A 190 -6.76 -7.17 20.82
N ILE A 191 -8.06 -7.02 20.64
CA ILE A 191 -9.03 -6.72 21.69
C ILE A 191 -9.81 -8.00 21.94
N ASP A 192 -9.86 -8.44 23.19
CA ASP A 192 -10.68 -9.56 23.60
C ASP A 192 -11.87 -9.04 24.41
N PRO A 193 -13.08 -8.97 23.81
CA PRO A 193 -14.27 -8.62 24.55
C PRO A 193 -14.69 -9.80 25.45
N ASP A 194 -15.33 -9.50 26.57
CA ASP A 194 -15.93 -10.54 27.39
C ASP A 194 -17.02 -11.32 26.62
N SER A 195 -17.33 -12.52 27.09
CA SER A 195 -18.30 -13.40 26.41
C SER A 195 -19.73 -12.84 26.36
N ASN A 196 -20.04 -11.82 27.16
CA ASN A 196 -21.36 -11.20 27.29
C ASN A 196 -21.39 -9.77 26.71
N HIS A 197 -20.38 -9.37 25.92
CA HIS A 197 -20.26 -7.99 25.48
C HIS A 197 -21.37 -7.65 24.49
N HIS A 198 -22.31 -6.79 24.90
CA HIS A 198 -23.49 -6.46 24.09
C HIS A 198 -23.15 -5.82 22.73
N LEU A 199 -22.02 -5.12 22.63
CA LEU A 199 -21.62 -4.36 21.43
C LEU A 199 -20.49 -4.98 20.61
N LEU A 200 -19.76 -5.98 21.13
CA LEU A 200 -18.55 -6.54 20.52
C LEU A 200 -18.69 -8.07 20.43
N ASN A 201 -19.81 -8.54 19.91
CA ASN A 201 -20.09 -9.96 19.73
C ASN A 201 -20.33 -10.29 18.25
N SER A 202 -20.45 -11.58 17.94
CA SER A 202 -20.66 -12.08 16.57
C SER A 202 -22.04 -11.79 15.99
N THR A 203 -22.99 -11.36 16.81
CA THR A 203 -24.35 -11.00 16.38
C THR A 203 -24.50 -9.50 16.07
N THR A 204 -23.56 -8.67 16.53
CA THR A 204 -23.55 -7.24 16.27
C THR A 204 -23.13 -6.96 14.82
N PRO A 205 -23.84 -6.05 14.10
CA PRO A 205 -23.43 -5.63 12.77
C PRO A 205 -22.00 -5.04 12.77
N ARG A 206 -21.24 -5.34 11.71
CA ARG A 206 -19.83 -4.92 11.59
C ARG A 206 -19.68 -3.40 11.65
N GLU A 207 -20.64 -2.68 11.10
CA GLU A 207 -20.69 -1.21 11.06
C GLU A 207 -20.78 -0.63 12.47
N THR A 208 -21.62 -1.22 13.32
CA THR A 208 -21.74 -0.81 14.73
C THR A 208 -20.43 -1.04 15.49
N ILE A 209 -19.74 -2.16 15.23
CA ILE A 209 -18.42 -2.42 15.83
C ILE A 209 -17.41 -1.37 15.36
N ILE A 210 -17.39 -1.02 14.08
CA ILE A 210 -16.50 0.01 13.52
C ILE A 210 -16.76 1.36 14.19
N ASP A 211 -18.02 1.78 14.29
CA ASP A 211 -18.39 3.06 14.88
C ASP A 211 -18.02 3.11 16.36
N HIS A 212 -18.21 2.02 17.09
CA HIS A 212 -17.83 1.92 18.50
C HIS A 212 -16.32 2.01 18.70
N ILE A 213 -15.54 1.32 17.85
CA ILE A 213 -14.08 1.42 17.88
C ILE A 213 -13.61 2.83 17.51
N LYS A 214 -14.20 3.48 16.51
CA LYS A 214 -13.87 4.87 16.16
C LYS A 214 -14.12 5.82 17.34
N GLN A 215 -15.26 5.70 18.01
CA GLN A 215 -15.52 6.48 19.22
C GLN A 215 -14.51 6.21 20.34
N ALA A 216 -14.06 4.96 20.48
CA ALA A 216 -13.00 4.63 21.43
C ALA A 216 -11.64 5.26 21.04
N LEU A 217 -11.32 5.29 19.75
CA LEU A 217 -10.12 5.97 19.24
C LEU A 217 -10.18 7.50 19.47
N GLU A 218 -11.32 8.13 19.23
CA GLU A 218 -11.53 9.56 19.49
C GLU A 218 -11.39 9.91 20.98
N SER A 219 -11.76 8.99 21.88
CA SER A 219 -11.66 9.23 23.33
C SER A 219 -10.22 9.30 23.86
N VAL A 220 -9.26 8.71 23.12
CA VAL A 220 -7.83 8.75 23.46
C VAL A 220 -7.06 9.79 22.65
N ASP A 221 -7.75 10.51 21.78
CA ASP A 221 -7.19 11.60 21.01
C ASP A 221 -6.91 12.81 21.93
N ARG A 222 -5.67 13.29 21.90
CA ARG A 222 -5.14 14.38 22.74
C ARG A 222 -4.22 15.24 21.88
N ILE A 223 -3.85 16.43 22.38
CA ILE A 223 -3.00 17.39 21.64
C ILE A 223 -1.68 16.76 21.15
N ASP A 224 -1.11 15.82 21.91
CA ASP A 224 0.14 15.12 21.57
C ASP A 224 -0.08 13.73 20.93
N SER A 225 -1.32 13.41 20.52
CA SER A 225 -1.65 12.12 19.93
C SER A 225 -1.10 11.99 18.51
N PRO A 226 -0.59 10.82 18.11
CA PRO A 226 -0.35 10.54 16.70
C PRO A 226 -1.66 10.56 15.91
N ASP A 227 -1.58 10.70 14.59
CA ASP A 227 -2.73 10.47 13.70
C ASP A 227 -3.17 9.01 13.84
N MET A 228 -4.40 8.79 14.32
CA MET A 228 -4.94 7.47 14.67
C MET A 228 -6.13 7.12 13.76
N GLN A 229 -5.84 6.49 12.62
CA GLN A 229 -6.87 6.07 11.67
C GLN A 229 -7.02 4.55 11.66
N LEU A 230 -8.27 4.09 11.78
CA LEU A 230 -8.62 2.69 11.63
C LEU A 230 -8.51 2.26 10.15
N LYS A 231 -7.53 1.43 9.82
CA LYS A 231 -7.35 0.88 8.47
C LYS A 231 -8.20 -0.36 8.22
N SER A 232 -8.18 -1.28 9.18
CA SER A 232 -8.91 -2.53 9.03
C SER A 232 -9.41 -3.04 10.37
N ILE A 233 -10.48 -3.84 10.30
CA ILE A 233 -11.06 -4.55 11.43
C ILE A 233 -11.41 -5.97 10.97
N ALA A 234 -11.01 -6.94 11.78
CA ALA A 234 -11.32 -8.34 11.58
C ALA A 234 -11.82 -8.96 12.90
N GLN A 235 -12.97 -9.59 12.85
CA GLN A 235 -13.47 -10.39 13.96
C GLN A 235 -12.95 -11.82 13.82
N LEU A 236 -12.38 -12.36 14.89
CA LEU A 236 -11.84 -13.71 14.95
C LEU A 236 -12.90 -14.69 15.48
N HIS A 237 -12.66 -15.98 15.25
CA HIS A 237 -13.57 -17.07 15.63
C HIS A 237 -13.86 -17.18 17.14
N ASN A 238 -12.99 -16.61 17.97
CA ASN A 238 -13.13 -16.56 19.41
C ASN A 238 -13.78 -15.25 19.89
N ASN A 239 -14.49 -14.53 19.01
CA ASN A 239 -15.05 -13.20 19.24
C ASN A 239 -14.04 -12.08 19.52
N SER A 240 -12.73 -12.36 19.57
CA SER A 240 -11.72 -11.31 19.65
C SER A 240 -11.72 -10.46 18.38
N ILE A 241 -11.41 -9.18 18.53
CA ILE A 241 -11.39 -8.21 17.45
C ILE A 241 -9.95 -7.77 17.22
N LEU A 242 -9.47 -7.97 16.00
CA LEU A 242 -8.19 -7.49 15.54
C LEU A 242 -8.40 -6.20 14.76
N ILE A 243 -7.81 -5.11 15.22
CA ILE A 243 -7.77 -3.83 14.51
C ILE A 243 -6.38 -3.55 13.99
N GLU A 244 -6.29 -2.90 12.83
CA GLU A 244 -5.06 -2.36 12.27
C GLU A 244 -5.18 -0.84 12.14
N LEU A 245 -4.17 -0.14 12.62
CA LEU A 245 -4.07 1.31 12.55
C LEU A 245 -3.17 1.76 11.39
N ASN A 246 -3.22 3.04 11.07
CA ASN A 246 -2.39 3.67 10.06
C ASN A 246 -0.88 3.60 10.35
N SER A 247 -0.47 3.67 11.63
CA SER A 247 0.93 3.69 12.07
C SER A 247 1.22 2.79 13.28
N GLN A 248 2.50 2.44 13.48
CA GLN A 248 2.96 1.72 14.67
C GLN A 248 2.86 2.61 15.92
N GLU A 249 3.15 3.90 15.77
CA GLU A 249 3.05 4.91 16.83
C GLU A 249 1.63 4.99 17.38
N ALA A 250 0.61 4.99 16.52
CA ALA A 250 -0.80 4.92 16.90
C ALA A 250 -1.10 3.67 17.73
N ALA A 251 -0.58 2.50 17.32
CA ALA A 251 -0.81 1.26 18.05
C ALA A 251 -0.09 1.23 19.41
N ALA A 252 1.12 1.78 19.48
CA ALA A 252 1.87 1.92 20.72
C ALA A 252 1.19 2.92 21.67
N TRP A 253 0.66 4.02 21.14
CA TRP A 253 -0.07 5.03 21.89
C TRP A 253 -1.26 4.44 22.62
N ILE A 254 -2.09 3.64 21.96
CA ILE A 254 -3.24 2.96 22.59
C ILE A 254 -2.78 1.95 23.65
N LYS A 255 -1.67 1.25 23.42
CA LYS A 255 -1.15 0.26 24.37
C LYS A 255 -0.54 0.87 25.63
N ALA A 256 -0.17 2.15 25.61
CA ALA A 256 0.35 2.85 26.77
C ALA A 256 -0.69 2.90 27.89
N ALA A 257 -0.29 2.63 29.14
CA ALA A 257 -1.19 2.44 30.28
C ALA A 257 -2.36 3.46 30.42
N PRO A 258 -2.13 4.79 30.43
CA PRO A 258 -3.23 5.75 30.60
C PRO A 258 -4.21 5.79 29.43
N ASN A 259 -3.71 5.54 28.22
CA ASN A 259 -4.52 5.54 27.00
C ASN A 259 -5.27 4.21 26.86
N LYS A 260 -4.62 3.10 27.22
CA LYS A 260 -5.23 1.76 27.27
C LYS A 260 -6.46 1.75 28.17
N GLU A 261 -6.35 2.33 29.36
CA GLU A 261 -7.48 2.40 30.30
C GLU A 261 -8.61 3.27 29.76
N THR A 262 -8.30 4.45 29.21
CA THR A 262 -9.29 5.35 28.60
C THR A 262 -10.01 4.67 27.42
N PHE A 263 -9.25 4.02 26.54
CA PHE A 263 -9.77 3.28 25.39
C PHE A 263 -10.69 2.14 25.80
N LEU A 264 -10.26 1.30 26.75
CA LEU A 264 -11.05 0.17 27.25
C LEU A 264 -12.31 0.63 28.00
N THR A 265 -12.20 1.70 28.80
CA THR A 265 -13.35 2.30 29.49
C THR A 265 -14.40 2.79 28.49
N ARG A 266 -13.95 3.37 27.36
CA ARG A 266 -14.87 3.82 26.31
C ARG A 266 -15.51 2.66 25.55
N LEU A 267 -14.77 1.57 25.32
CA LEU A 267 -15.34 0.35 24.74
C LEU A 267 -16.41 -0.26 25.66
N GLY A 268 -16.24 -0.10 26.98
CA GLY A 268 -17.13 -0.70 27.97
C GLY A 268 -16.93 -2.21 28.09
N GLY A 269 -17.70 -2.82 28.98
CA GLY A 269 -17.55 -4.25 29.31
C GLY A 269 -16.21 -4.59 29.96
N GLU A 270 -15.94 -5.88 30.17
CA GLU A 270 -14.65 -6.40 30.63
C GLU A 270 -13.72 -6.69 29.44
N ALA A 271 -13.65 -5.76 28.48
CA ALA A 271 -12.77 -5.91 27.31
C ALA A 271 -11.30 -5.73 27.71
N VAL A 272 -10.41 -6.54 27.14
CA VAL A 272 -8.97 -6.51 27.43
C VAL A 272 -8.15 -6.43 26.15
N ILE A 273 -7.16 -5.53 26.09
CA ILE A 273 -6.14 -5.57 25.04
C ILE A 273 -5.14 -6.67 25.37
N LYS A 274 -5.07 -7.68 24.50
CA LYS A 274 -4.13 -8.80 24.62
C LYS A 274 -2.78 -8.45 24.01
N ASP A 275 -1.73 -8.77 24.77
CA ASP A 275 -0.37 -8.73 24.25
C ASP A 275 -0.16 -9.83 23.22
N ARG A 276 0.62 -9.50 22.19
CA ARG A 276 0.91 -10.45 21.13
C ARG A 276 1.99 -11.42 21.61
N GLN A 277 1.63 -12.70 21.67
CA GLN A 277 2.55 -13.78 21.93
C GLN A 277 3.25 -14.19 20.63
N TYR A 278 4.54 -14.52 20.72
CA TYR A 278 5.35 -15.01 19.61
C TYR A 278 5.83 -16.42 19.91
N ASN A 279 5.64 -17.33 18.95
CA ASN A 279 6.18 -18.68 19.04
C ASN A 279 7.64 -18.66 18.60
N ILE A 280 8.54 -19.03 19.50
CA ILE A 280 9.97 -19.15 19.24
C ILE A 280 10.35 -20.63 19.27
N MET A 281 11.08 -21.08 18.26
CA MET A 281 11.63 -22.43 18.23
C MET A 281 13.02 -22.42 18.87
N ILE A 282 13.16 -23.13 19.99
CA ILE A 282 14.43 -23.24 20.70
C ILE A 282 14.98 -24.66 20.46
N PRO A 283 16.13 -24.81 19.77
CA PRO A 283 16.78 -26.10 19.60
C PRO A 283 17.54 -26.50 20.87
N PHE A 284 17.81 -27.79 21.02
CA PHE A 284 18.69 -28.37 22.06
C PHE A 284 18.25 -28.13 23.52
N LEU A 285 16.95 -27.95 23.77
CA LEU A 285 16.43 -27.96 25.13
C LEU A 285 16.58 -29.38 25.73
N PRO A 286 17.23 -29.56 26.90
CA PRO A 286 17.39 -30.88 27.50
C PRO A 286 16.02 -31.53 27.79
N ILE A 287 15.84 -32.80 27.44
CA ILE A 287 14.57 -33.53 27.67
C ILE A 287 14.23 -33.72 29.16
N THR A 288 15.22 -33.54 30.04
CA THR A 288 15.04 -33.53 31.50
C THR A 288 14.43 -32.24 32.02
N THR A 289 14.28 -31.22 31.15
CA THR A 289 13.65 -29.94 31.50
C THR A 289 12.15 -30.16 31.68
N ASP A 290 11.66 -29.96 32.90
CA ASP A 290 10.23 -29.94 33.16
C ASP A 290 9.63 -28.60 32.71
N THR A 291 8.95 -28.63 31.56
CA THR A 291 8.32 -27.47 30.93
C THR A 291 6.98 -27.07 31.55
N GLU A 292 6.37 -27.95 32.35
CA GLU A 292 5.09 -27.70 33.01
C GLU A 292 5.27 -27.01 34.37
N ARG A 293 6.49 -27.07 34.94
CA ARG A 293 6.80 -26.42 36.21
C ARG A 293 6.98 -24.91 36.05
N PRO A 294 6.17 -24.07 36.71
CA PRO A 294 6.28 -22.61 36.61
C PRO A 294 7.66 -22.08 37.02
N GLU A 295 8.27 -22.68 38.05
CA GLU A 295 9.62 -22.32 38.51
C GLU A 295 10.68 -22.49 37.42
N THR A 296 10.55 -23.50 36.56
CA THR A 296 11.48 -23.70 35.44
C THR A 296 11.44 -22.50 34.49
N LEU A 297 10.25 -21.98 34.19
CA LEU A 297 10.09 -20.81 33.33
C LEU A 297 10.72 -19.57 33.96
N CYS A 298 10.44 -19.30 35.24
CA CYS A 298 11.03 -18.15 35.95
C CYS A 298 12.57 -18.23 36.01
N ASN A 299 13.11 -19.44 36.20
CA ASN A 299 14.56 -19.67 36.20
C ASN A 299 15.15 -19.43 34.81
N MET A 300 14.48 -19.87 33.74
CA MET A 300 14.90 -19.61 32.37
C MET A 300 14.87 -18.11 32.04
N GLU A 301 13.81 -17.40 32.43
CA GLU A 301 13.71 -15.95 32.25
C GLU A 301 14.86 -15.23 32.96
N SER A 302 15.07 -15.55 34.24
CA SER A 302 16.10 -14.94 35.08
C SER A 302 17.51 -15.23 34.55
N ALA A 303 17.78 -16.48 34.14
CA ALA A 303 19.07 -16.89 33.60
C ALA A 303 19.39 -16.24 32.23
N ASN A 304 18.37 -15.81 31.49
CA ASN A 304 18.53 -15.20 30.17
C ASN A 304 18.31 -13.67 30.18
N ASN A 305 18.22 -13.03 31.35
CA ASN A 305 17.95 -11.59 31.51
C ASN A 305 16.63 -11.15 30.84
N ILE A 306 15.62 -12.02 30.86
CA ILE A 306 14.28 -11.73 30.35
C ILE A 306 13.41 -11.33 31.55
N PRO A 307 12.57 -10.27 31.45
CA PRO A 307 11.59 -9.94 32.47
C PRO A 307 10.71 -11.13 32.83
N GLN A 308 10.39 -11.27 34.12
CA GLN A 308 9.58 -12.39 34.61
C GLN A 308 8.15 -12.32 34.04
N GLY A 309 7.60 -13.48 33.68
CA GLY A 309 6.24 -13.63 33.18
C GLY A 309 6.06 -13.35 31.68
N LEU A 310 7.16 -13.28 30.91
CA LEU A 310 7.10 -13.14 29.45
C LEU A 310 6.97 -14.49 28.73
N ILE A 311 7.50 -15.57 29.31
CA ILE A 311 7.32 -16.93 28.79
C ILE A 311 5.97 -17.45 29.28
N THR A 312 4.99 -17.41 28.38
CA THR A 312 3.61 -17.82 28.67
C THR A 312 3.41 -19.33 28.64
N GLN A 313 4.11 -20.03 27.74
CA GLN A 313 4.06 -21.49 27.63
C GLN A 313 5.29 -22.02 26.90
N ILE A 314 5.75 -23.23 27.27
CA ILE A 314 6.69 -24.02 26.48
C ILE A 314 6.00 -25.33 26.11
N LYS A 315 6.13 -25.75 24.85
CA LYS A 315 5.61 -27.03 24.36
C LYS A 315 6.64 -27.72 23.49
N TRP A 316 6.79 -29.03 23.68
CA TRP A 316 7.59 -29.86 22.79
C TRP A 316 6.98 -29.94 21.39
N ILE A 317 7.78 -29.67 20.36
CA ILE A 317 7.38 -29.89 18.97
C ILE A 317 7.18 -31.38 18.71
N LYS A 318 8.07 -32.20 19.27
CA LYS A 318 7.98 -33.66 19.30
C LYS A 318 8.06 -34.10 20.75
N ASP A 319 7.05 -34.84 21.17
CA ASP A 319 6.96 -35.35 22.54
C ASP A 319 8.15 -36.26 22.84
N PRO A 320 9.00 -35.92 23.84
CA PRO A 320 10.16 -36.74 24.18
C PRO A 320 9.77 -38.13 24.66
N ALA A 321 8.58 -38.32 25.26
CA ALA A 321 8.10 -39.62 25.72
C ALA A 321 7.78 -40.59 24.57
N LYS A 322 7.59 -40.08 23.34
CA LYS A 322 7.33 -40.91 22.15
C LYS A 322 8.59 -41.36 21.41
N HIS A 323 9.76 -40.92 21.89
CA HIS A 323 11.07 -41.20 21.29
C HIS A 323 12.07 -41.82 22.28
N ALA A 324 11.66 -42.07 23.53
CA ALA A 324 12.43 -42.76 24.56
C ALA A 324 12.26 -44.29 24.45
#